data_AF-A0A7J9S0P3-F1
#
_entry.id   AF-A0A7J9S0P3-F1
#
_cell.length_a   1.000
_cell.length_b   1.000
_cell.length_c   1.000
_cell.angle_alpha   90.00
_cell.angle_beta   90.00
_cell.angle_gamma   90.00
#
_symmetry.space_group_name_H-M   'P 1'
#
loop_
_entity.id
_entity.type
_entity.pdbx_description
1 polymer ?
#
loop_
_entity_poly.entity_id
_entity_poly.type
_entity_poly.pdbx_seq_one_letter_code
_entity_poly.pdbx_strand_id
1 'polypeptide(L)'
;MDRLLYGLKRAITEGGPGALTSYVLESSVFVILNDPTYILLSRLCSLVGMVVLFSNMNYWGTLYALGWIVGVFFLAYHNLIGGFDFFMYVIAAGLVLFVRAERSYDIF
;
A
#
# COMPACT_ATOMS: atom_id res chain seq x y z
N MET A 1 -12.21 -0.38 24.73
CA MET A 1 -10.97 0.12 24.11
C MET A 1 -11.41 1.06 22.99
N ASP A 2 -11.03 2.33 23.05
CA ASP A 2 -11.48 3.33 22.07
C ASP A 2 -11.18 2.87 20.64
N ARG A 3 -12.17 2.97 19.75
CA ARG A 3 -12.08 2.51 18.35
C ARG A 3 -10.86 3.10 17.62
N LEU A 4 -10.48 4.32 17.99
CA LEU A 4 -9.26 5.01 17.53
C LEU A 4 -7.98 4.29 17.96
N LEU A 5 -7.90 3.87 19.22
CA LEU A 5 -6.75 3.16 19.79
C LEU A 5 -6.60 1.76 19.17
N TYR A 6 -7.71 1.09 18.86
CA TYR A 6 -7.70 -0.16 18.12
C TYR A 6 -7.21 0.01 16.68
N GLY A 7 -7.69 1.04 15.97
CA GLY A 7 -7.24 1.36 14.61
C GLY A 7 -5.75 1.72 14.55
N LEU A 8 -5.27 2.55 15.47
CA LEU A 8 -3.86 2.92 15.58
C LEU A 8 -2.99 1.72 15.92
N LYS A 9 -3.39 0.90 16.91
CA LYS A 9 -2.66 -0.32 17.27
C LYS A 9 -2.53 -1.23 16.06
N ARG A 10 -3.61 -1.43 15.30
CA ARG A 10 -3.62 -2.28 14.11
C ARG A 10 -2.74 -1.73 12.99
N ALA A 11 -2.79 -0.43 12.74
CA ALA A 11 -1.94 0.25 11.77
C ALA A 11 -0.45 0.10 12.11
N ILE A 12 -0.07 0.20 13.39
CA ILE A 12 1.30 -0.01 13.82
C ILE A 12 1.70 -1.48 13.69
N THR A 13 0.84 -2.42 14.14
CA THR A 13 1.16 -3.85 14.10
C THR A 13 1.15 -4.47 12.70
N GLU A 14 0.43 -3.89 11.75
CA GLU A 14 0.39 -4.39 10.36
C GLU A 14 1.30 -3.54 9.43
N GLY A 15 1.26 -2.22 9.57
CA GLY A 15 2.02 -1.30 8.72
C GLY A 15 3.52 -1.29 9.02
N GLY A 16 3.92 -1.41 10.29
CA GLY A 16 5.33 -1.51 10.67
C GLY A 16 6.02 -2.73 10.04
N PRO A 17 5.51 -3.95 10.28
CA PRO A 17 6.05 -5.15 9.66
C PRO A 17 5.96 -5.13 8.13
N GLY A 18 4.92 -4.54 7.55
CA GLY A 18 4.77 -4.38 6.11
C GLY A 18 5.85 -3.49 5.48
N ALA A 19 6.15 -2.35 6.11
CA ALA A 19 7.23 -1.46 5.66
C ALA A 19 8.60 -2.13 5.81
N LEU A 20 8.82 -2.83 6.91
CA LEU A 20 10.10 -3.49 7.21
C LEU A 20 10.34 -4.70 6.28
N THR A 21 9.31 -5.51 6.01
CA THR A 21 9.39 -6.58 5.00
C THR A 21 9.56 -6.04 3.60
N SER A 22 8.91 -4.93 3.23
CA SER A 22 9.09 -4.29 1.93
C SER A 22 10.53 -3.80 1.74
N TYR A 23 11.11 -3.15 2.75
CA TYR A 23 12.51 -2.69 2.71
C TYR A 23 13.50 -3.86 2.64
N VAL A 24 13.29 -4.92 3.43
CA VAL A 24 14.14 -6.12 3.40
C VAL A 24 14.01 -6.85 2.06
N LEU A 25 12.80 -6.95 1.49
CA LEU A 25 12.57 -7.53 0.18
C LEU A 25 13.24 -6.69 -0.91
N GLU A 26 13.08 -5.37 -0.89
CA GLU A 26 13.67 -4.50 -1.91
C GLU A 26 15.20 -4.58 -1.89
N SER A 27 15.81 -4.49 -0.70
CA SER A 27 17.27 -4.64 -0.55
C SER A 27 17.77 -6.04 -0.89
N SER A 28 17.02 -7.09 -0.57
CA SER A 28 17.39 -8.48 -0.89
C SER A 28 17.21 -8.78 -2.39
N VAL A 29 16.13 -8.30 -3.00
CA VAL A 29 15.83 -8.51 -4.43
C VAL A 29 16.84 -7.75 -5.28
N PHE A 30 17.23 -6.52 -4.91
CA PHE A 30 18.28 -5.80 -5.63
C PHE A 30 19.64 -6.52 -5.58
N VAL A 31 19.96 -7.13 -4.44
CA VAL A 31 21.24 -7.84 -4.26
C VAL A 31 21.25 -9.21 -4.95
N ILE A 32 20.11 -9.91 -4.96
CA ILE A 32 20.03 -11.31 -5.44
C ILE A 32 19.60 -11.39 -6.91
N LEU A 33 18.68 -10.54 -7.35
CA LEU A 33 17.96 -10.64 -8.62
C LEU A 33 18.27 -9.46 -9.54
N ASN A 34 19.55 -9.08 -9.65
CA ASN A 34 20.07 -7.93 -10.42
C ASN A 34 19.64 -7.87 -11.93
N ASP A 35 18.80 -8.80 -12.39
CA ASP A 35 18.10 -8.76 -13.66
C ASP A 35 16.84 -7.87 -13.57
N PRO A 36 16.72 -6.86 -14.46
CA PRO A 36 15.58 -5.93 -14.51
C PRO A 36 14.20 -6.60 -14.56
N THR A 37 14.11 -7.82 -15.10
CA THR A 37 12.86 -8.56 -15.28
C THR A 37 12.24 -8.94 -13.93
N TYR A 38 13.05 -9.39 -12.98
CA TYR A 38 12.57 -9.79 -11.65
C TYR A 38 12.22 -8.59 -10.77
N ILE A 39 12.90 -7.46 -10.97
CA ILE A 39 12.55 -6.19 -10.31
C ILE A 39 11.17 -5.70 -10.77
N LEU A 40 10.87 -5.81 -12.07
CA LEU A 40 9.55 -5.47 -12.58
C LEU A 40 8.48 -6.43 -12.03
N LEU A 41 8.76 -7.73 -12.02
CA LEU A 41 7.84 -8.74 -11.53
C LEU A 41 7.51 -8.55 -10.04
N SER A 42 8.50 -8.24 -9.21
CA SER A 42 8.29 -7.99 -7.77
C SER A 42 7.42 -6.75 -7.53
N ARG A 43 7.66 -5.66 -8.28
CA ARG A 43 6.82 -4.45 -8.24
C ARG A 43 5.38 -4.72 -8.64
N LEU A 44 5.17 -5.49 -9.71
CA LEU A 44 3.83 -5.88 -10.15
C LEU A 44 3.11 -6.74 -9.09
N CYS A 45 3.82 -7.71 -8.50
CA CYS A 45 3.28 -8.52 -7.41
C CYS A 45 2.88 -7.66 -6.20
N SER A 46 3.72 -6.69 -5.80
CA SER A 46 3.40 -5.76 -4.71
C SER A 46 2.15 -4.94 -5.01
N LEU A 47 2.01 -4.44 -6.24
CA LEU A 47 0.86 -3.67 -6.67
C LEU A 47 -0.43 -4.51 -6.67
N VAL A 48 -0.38 -5.73 -7.20
CA VAL A 48 -1.52 -6.67 -7.18
C VAL A 48 -1.89 -7.03 -5.74
N GLY A 49 -0.90 -7.33 -4.89
CA GLY A 49 -1.11 -7.63 -3.48
C GLY A 49 -1.83 -6.50 -2.74
N MET A 50 -1.40 -5.26 -2.96
CA MET A 50 -2.05 -4.06 -2.40
C MET A 50 -3.51 -3.94 -2.85
N VAL A 51 -3.79 -4.07 -4.15
CA VAL A 51 -5.16 -3.98 -4.69
C VAL A 51 -6.06 -5.08 -4.11
N VAL A 52 -5.57 -6.31 -4.04
CA VAL A 52 -6.31 -7.45 -3.45
C VAL A 52 -6.60 -7.19 -1.97
N LEU A 53 -5.61 -6.71 -1.22
CA LEU A 53 -5.74 -6.43 0.21
C LEU A 53 -6.81 -5.35 0.45
N PHE A 54 -6.78 -4.27 -0.32
CA PHE A 54 -7.78 -3.20 -0.16
C PHE A 54 -9.17 -3.66 -0.59
N SER A 55 -9.28 -4.45 -1.65
CA SER A 55 -10.56 -4.93 -2.17
C SER A 55 -11.27 -5.86 -1.18
N ASN A 56 -10.52 -6.67 -0.42
CA ASN A 56 -11.08 -7.58 0.57
C ASN A 56 -11.51 -6.90 1.90
N MET A 57 -11.12 -5.64 2.14
CA MET A 57 -11.44 -4.93 3.40
C MET A 57 -12.78 -4.17 3.35
N ASN A 58 -13.90 -4.82 3.68
CA ASN A 58 -15.26 -4.25 3.53
C ASN A 58 -15.50 -2.86 4.18
N TYR A 59 -15.11 -2.63 5.44
CA TYR A 59 -15.47 -1.40 6.17
C TYR A 59 -14.31 -0.41 6.36
N TRP A 60 -13.07 -0.90 6.29
CA TRP A 60 -11.87 -0.12 6.62
C TRP A 60 -11.04 0.24 5.40
N GLY A 61 -11.36 -0.32 4.23
CA GLY A 61 -10.51 -0.19 3.05
C GLY A 61 -10.36 1.26 2.56
N THR A 62 -11.35 2.13 2.76
CA THR A 62 -11.24 3.57 2.45
C THR A 62 -10.26 4.27 3.38
N LEU A 63 -10.37 4.03 4.69
CA LEU A 63 -9.47 4.60 5.70
C LEU A 63 -8.05 4.06 5.53
N TYR A 64 -7.92 2.79 5.18
CA TYR A 64 -6.65 2.12 4.92
C TYR A 64 -5.99 2.66 3.65
N ALA A 65 -6.75 2.86 2.56
CA ALA A 65 -6.23 3.48 1.34
C ALA A 65 -5.79 4.93 1.57
N LEU A 66 -6.51 5.71 2.38
CA LEU A 66 -6.07 7.05 2.80
C LEU A 66 -4.79 7.00 3.64
N GLY A 67 -4.74 6.11 4.63
CA GLY A 67 -3.53 5.88 5.43
C GLY A 67 -2.34 5.41 4.60
N TRP A 68 -2.60 4.61 3.55
CA TRP A 68 -1.60 4.16 2.60
C TRP A 68 -1.04 5.32 1.79
N ILE A 69 -1.89 6.20 1.24
CA ILE A 69 -1.43 7.39 0.50
C ILE A 69 -0.54 8.26 1.41
N VAL A 70 -0.94 8.48 2.66
CA VAL A 70 -0.14 9.21 3.64
C VAL A 70 1.20 8.51 3.89
N GLY A 71 1.19 7.18 4.09
CA GLY A 71 2.40 6.39 4.29
C GLY A 71 3.36 6.45 3.09
N VAL A 72 2.83 6.32 1.88
CA VAL A 72 3.59 6.45 0.62
C VAL A 72 4.22 7.84 0.49
N PHE A 73 3.50 8.90 0.88
CA PHE A 73 4.06 10.25 0.96
C PHE A 73 5.22 10.35 1.95
N PHE A 74 5.10 9.75 3.14
CA PHE A 74 6.20 9.71 4.12
C PHE A 74 7.41 8.96 3.59
N LEU A 75 7.21 7.83 2.93
CA LEU A 75 8.29 7.05 2.31
C LEU A 75 8.98 7.83 1.20
N ALA A 76 8.22 8.51 0.33
CA ALA A 76 8.78 9.35 -0.72
C ALA A 76 9.56 10.54 -0.16
N TYR A 77 9.05 11.19 0.90
CA TYR A 77 9.73 12.30 1.56
C TYR A 77 11.10 11.89 2.14
N HIS A 78 11.23 10.65 2.62
CA HIS A 78 12.49 10.10 3.14
C HIS A 78 13.34 9.42 2.05
N ASN A 79 12.98 9.54 0.76
CA ASN A 79 13.63 8.86 -0.37
C ASN A 79 13.74 7.34 -0.20
N LEU A 80 12.78 6.72 0.50
CA LEU A 80 12.73 5.27 0.73
C LEU A 80 12.05 4.51 -0.41
N ILE A 81 11.42 5.21 -1.36
CA ILE A 81 10.79 4.61 -2.54
C ILE A 81 11.15 5.42 -3.79
N GLY A 82 11.23 4.75 -4.93
CA GLY A 82 11.44 5.40 -6.23
C GLY A 82 10.21 6.18 -6.71
N GLY A 83 10.42 7.18 -7.55
CA GLY A 83 9.33 8.00 -8.10
C GLY A 83 8.30 7.20 -8.90
N PHE A 84 8.74 6.15 -9.61
CA PHE A 84 7.84 5.24 -10.31
C PHE A 84 6.91 4.49 -9.34
N ASP A 85 7.47 3.93 -8.26
CA ASP A 85 6.72 3.19 -7.25
C ASP A 85 5.74 4.12 -6.51
N PHE A 86 6.14 5.36 -6.22
CA PHE A 86 5.26 6.39 -5.67
C PHE A 86 4.03 6.62 -6.55
N PHE A 87 4.22 6.89 -7.85
CA PHE A 87 3.12 7.13 -8.77
C PHE A 87 2.18 5.92 -8.86
N MET A 88 2.75 4.72 -8.99
CA MET A 88 1.97 3.48 -9.09
C MET A 88 1.14 3.22 -7.83
N TYR A 89 1.71 3.39 -6.64
CA TYR A 89 0.99 3.17 -5.38
C TYR A 89 -0.08 4.23 -5.13
N VAL A 90 0.16 5.50 -5.46
CA VAL A 90 -0.84 6.57 -5.33
C VAL A 90 -2.00 6.35 -6.31
N ILE A 91 -1.71 6.03 -7.58
CA ILE A 91 -2.75 5.77 -8.59
C ILE A 91 -3.58 4.54 -8.19
N ALA A 92 -2.94 3.44 -7.77
CA ALA A 92 -3.66 2.24 -7.35
C ALA A 92 -4.56 2.50 -6.13
N ALA A 93 -4.08 3.23 -5.12
CA ALA A 93 -4.89 3.61 -3.97
C ALA A 93 -6.07 4.52 -4.38
N GLY A 94 -5.81 5.48 -5.27
CA GLY A 94 -6.82 6.38 -5.82
C GLY A 94 -7.90 5.64 -6.61
N LEU A 95 -7.54 4.67 -7.45
CA LEU A 95 -8.48 3.83 -8.19
C LEU A 95 -9.37 3.01 -7.25
N VAL A 96 -8.80 2.42 -6.20
CA VAL A 96 -9.59 1.69 -5.20
C VAL A 96 -10.56 2.61 -4.47
N LEU A 97 -10.14 3.82 -4.12
CA LEU A 97 -11.02 4.81 -3.50
C LEU A 97 -12.14 5.26 -4.45
N PHE A 98 -11.82 5.49 -5.72
CA PHE A 98 -12.79 5.88 -6.75
C PHE A 98 -13.87 4.80 -6.94
N VAL A 99 -13.46 3.55 -7.18
CA VAL A 99 -14.39 2.41 -7.34
C VAL A 99 -15.27 2.22 -6.10
N ARG A 100 -14.71 2.43 -4.91
CA ARG A 100 -15.48 2.37 -3.65
C ARG A 100 -16.47 3.51 -3.50
N ALA A 101 -16.09 4.72 -3.90
CA ALA A 101 -16.97 5.88 -3.86
C ALA A 101 -18.19 5.63 -4.74
N GLU A 102 -17.99 5.21 -6.00
CA GLU A 102 -19.10 4.89 -6.92
C GLU A 102 -20.06 3.83 -6.34
N ARG A 103 -19.53 2.71 -5.83
CA ARG A 103 -20.37 1.67 -5.21
C ARG A 103 -21.14 2.12 -3.97
N SER A 104 -20.64 3.14 -3.27
CA SER A 104 -21.34 3.70 -2.11
C SER A 104 -22.46 4.66 -2.52
N TYR A 105 -22.34 5.30 -3.69
CA TYR A 105 -23.38 6.15 -4.26
C TYR A 105 -24.54 5.35 -4.87
N ASP A 106 -24.29 4.17 -5.44
CA ASP A 106 -25.35 3.31 -6.03
C ASP A 106 -26.34 2.73 -5.00
N ILE A 107 -26.08 2.87 -3.70
CA ILE A 107 -26.90 2.32 -2.60
C ILE A 107 -27.91 3.38 -2.09
N PHE A 108 -27.82 4.63 -2.56
CA PHE A 108 -28.74 5.74 -2.22
C PHE A 108 -29.60 6.13 -3.41
#